data_AF-A0A3N5CX82-F1
#
_entry.id   AF-A0A3N5CX82-F1
#
_cell.length_a   1.000
_cell.length_b   1.000
_cell.length_c   1.000
_cell.angle_alpha   90.00
_cell.angle_beta   90.00
_cell.angle_gamma   90.00
#
_symmetry.space_group_name_H-M   'P 1'
#
loop_
_entity.id
_entity.type
_entity.pdbx_description
1 polymer ?
#
loop_
_entity_poly.entity_id
_entity_poly.type
_entity_poly.pdbx_seq_one_letter_code
_entity_poly.pdbx_strand_id
1 'polypeptide(L)'
;MPKRVKPRQDQKGQNLRPNWKAIFLETLAETSNVTRAAQACNAMPSYAYRHRRQDPVFRRRWSEALLEGYEHLELETLERLRFGTPPGDRKFDIASALRLLAAHREAAAREKARQSKRDRAVVLASLTKKLEMMRERKVAAEEMLRNEGVIRLEDHAAK
;
A
#
# COMPACT_ATOMS: atom_id res chain seq x y z
N MET A 1 2.73 -35.86 4.32
CA MET A 1 3.17 -35.32 3.01
C MET A 1 2.41 -34.02 2.75
N PRO A 2 3.06 -32.83 2.68
CA PRO A 2 2.34 -31.60 2.35
C PRO A 2 1.76 -31.70 0.93
N LYS A 3 0.47 -31.40 0.77
CA LYS A 3 -0.23 -31.45 -0.53
C LYS A 3 0.46 -30.50 -1.52
N ARG A 4 0.95 -31.04 -2.64
CA ARG A 4 1.63 -30.27 -3.69
C ARG A 4 0.58 -29.48 -4.49
N VAL A 5 0.46 -28.19 -4.22
CA VAL A 5 -0.42 -27.28 -4.95
C VAL A 5 0.15 -27.09 -6.36
N LYS A 6 -0.66 -27.33 -7.41
CA LYS A 6 -0.23 -27.09 -8.79
C LYS A 6 0.04 -25.59 -8.99
N PRO A 7 1.19 -25.19 -9.59
CA PRO A 7 1.48 -23.79 -9.82
C PRO A 7 0.44 -23.18 -10.75
N ARG A 8 -0.03 -21.97 -10.44
CA ARG A 8 -0.92 -21.21 -11.34
C ARG A 8 -0.18 -20.86 -12.63
N GLN A 9 -0.91 -20.57 -13.71
CA GLN A 9 -0.33 -20.31 -15.04
C GLN A 9 0.68 -19.14 -15.04
N ASP A 10 0.48 -18.13 -14.18
CA ASP A 10 1.37 -16.99 -13.94
C ASP A 10 2.63 -17.34 -13.12
N GLN A 11 2.63 -18.51 -12.47
CA GLN A 11 3.71 -19.06 -11.63
C GLN A 11 4.53 -20.13 -12.37
N LYS A 12 4.21 -20.44 -13.63
CA LYS A 12 4.97 -21.42 -14.42
C LYS A 12 6.47 -21.09 -14.39
N GLY A 13 7.28 -22.05 -13.95
CA GLY A 13 8.74 -21.92 -13.83
C GLY A 13 9.25 -21.49 -12.45
N GLN A 14 8.38 -21.21 -11.47
CA GLN A 14 8.81 -20.92 -10.10
C GLN A 14 8.41 -22.01 -9.12
N ASN A 15 9.31 -22.32 -8.19
CA ASN A 15 9.09 -23.26 -7.10
C ASN A 15 8.68 -22.53 -5.81
N LEU A 16 7.65 -21.68 -5.89
CA LEU A 16 7.20 -20.83 -4.80
C LEU A 16 6.71 -21.66 -3.61
N ARG A 17 7.02 -21.20 -2.40
CA ARG A 17 6.38 -21.72 -1.19
C ARG A 17 4.87 -21.38 -1.17
N PRO A 18 4.00 -22.19 -0.55
CA PRO A 18 2.55 -21.91 -0.49
C PRO A 18 2.19 -20.53 0.08
N ASN A 19 2.95 -20.06 1.08
CA ASN A 19 2.77 -18.75 1.72
C ASN A 19 3.86 -17.75 1.32
N TRP A 20 4.38 -17.84 0.08
CA TRP A 20 5.55 -17.06 -0.34
C TRP A 20 5.42 -15.56 -0.08
N LYS A 21 4.23 -14.96 -0.25
CA LYS A 21 4.03 -13.53 0.00
C LYS A 21 4.30 -13.15 1.46
N ALA A 22 3.83 -13.97 2.40
CA ALA A 22 4.02 -13.72 3.83
C ALA A 22 5.50 -13.84 4.18
N ILE A 23 6.13 -14.96 3.80
CA ILE A 23 7.56 -15.21 4.01
C ILE A 23 8.41 -14.10 3.38
N PHE A 24 8.08 -13.69 2.16
CA PHE A 24 8.77 -12.62 1.47
C PHE A 24 8.68 -11.30 2.24
N LEU A 25 7.48 -10.90 2.68
CA LEU A 25 7.28 -9.63 3.38
C LEU A 25 7.94 -9.62 4.75
N GLU A 26 7.88 -10.73 5.48
CA GLU A 26 8.54 -10.91 6.78
C GLU A 26 10.06 -10.82 6.64
N THR A 27 10.66 -11.60 5.75
CA THR A 27 12.12 -11.52 5.51
C THR A 27 12.53 -10.14 4.97
N LEU A 28 11.66 -9.47 4.21
CA LEU A 28 11.93 -8.11 3.75
C LEU A 28 11.93 -7.10 4.92
N ALA A 29 11.02 -7.25 5.87
CA ALA A 29 10.98 -6.43 7.08
C ALA A 29 12.18 -6.66 8.00
N GLU A 30 12.65 -7.90 8.09
CA GLU A 30 13.84 -8.22 8.88
C GLU A 30 15.14 -7.70 8.25
N THR A 31 15.24 -7.72 6.92
CA THR A 31 16.54 -7.60 6.24
C THR A 31 16.67 -6.42 5.29
N SER A 32 15.57 -5.75 4.96
CA SER A 32 15.49 -4.75 3.88
C SER A 32 16.08 -5.21 2.54
N ASN A 33 16.21 -6.53 2.32
CA ASN A 33 16.91 -7.11 1.18
C ASN A 33 15.98 -7.98 0.33
N VAL A 34 15.62 -7.46 -0.84
CA VAL A 34 14.70 -8.10 -1.79
C VAL A 34 15.22 -9.43 -2.31
N THR A 35 16.53 -9.53 -2.59
CA THR A 35 17.14 -10.78 -3.09
C THR A 35 17.05 -11.87 -2.03
N ARG A 36 17.35 -11.52 -0.77
CA ARG A 36 17.26 -12.45 0.36
C ARG A 36 15.81 -12.88 0.64
N ALA A 37 14.87 -11.93 0.64
CA ALA A 37 13.45 -12.22 0.78
C ALA A 37 12.91 -13.13 -0.34
N ALA A 38 13.35 -12.91 -1.58
CA ALA A 38 12.99 -13.75 -2.72
C ALA A 38 13.54 -15.17 -2.57
N GLN A 39 14.81 -15.31 -2.17
CA GLN A 39 15.43 -16.60 -1.89
C GLN A 39 14.70 -17.37 -0.77
N ALA A 40 14.34 -16.70 0.33
CA ALA A 40 13.65 -17.33 1.47
C ALA A 40 12.32 -18.01 1.05
N CYS A 41 11.63 -17.45 0.06
CA CYS A 41 10.36 -17.97 -0.43
C CYS A 41 10.45 -18.71 -1.78
N ASN A 42 11.67 -18.97 -2.28
CA ASN A 42 11.97 -19.57 -3.58
C ASN A 42 11.35 -18.80 -4.78
N ALA A 43 11.20 -17.48 -4.64
CA ALA A 43 10.77 -16.61 -5.72
C ALA A 43 11.96 -16.05 -6.49
N MET A 44 11.74 -15.73 -7.77
CA MET A 44 12.66 -14.87 -8.51
C MET A 44 12.40 -13.41 -8.12
N PRO A 45 13.44 -12.56 -7.92
CA PRO A 45 13.24 -11.14 -7.63
C PRO A 45 12.38 -10.42 -8.68
N SER A 46 12.57 -10.74 -9.96
CA SER A 46 11.78 -10.21 -11.07
C SER A 46 10.29 -10.50 -10.95
N TYR A 47 9.93 -11.68 -10.43
CA TYR A 47 8.54 -12.05 -10.16
C TYR A 47 7.96 -11.23 -9.00
N ALA A 48 8.70 -11.09 -7.90
CA ALA A 48 8.26 -10.28 -6.76
C ALA A 48 7.97 -8.83 -7.18
N TYR A 49 8.84 -8.24 -8.01
CA TYR A 49 8.61 -6.91 -8.59
C TYR A 49 7.42 -6.86 -9.56
N ARG A 50 7.24 -7.87 -10.42
CA ARG A 50 6.06 -7.96 -11.30
C ARG A 50 4.78 -7.99 -10.47
N HIS A 51 4.76 -8.80 -9.42
CA HIS A 51 3.63 -8.91 -8.50
C HIS A 51 3.35 -7.59 -7.78
N ARG A 52 4.39 -6.87 -7.31
CA ARG A 52 4.27 -5.52 -6.75
C ARG A 52 3.65 -4.51 -7.72
N ARG A 53 3.86 -4.65 -9.03
CA ARG A 53 3.22 -3.77 -10.04
C ARG A 53 1.76 -4.11 -10.29
N GLN A 54 1.37 -5.38 -10.15
CA GLN A 54 0.03 -5.85 -10.48
C GLN A 54 -0.93 -5.86 -9.28
N ASP A 55 -0.42 -6.03 -8.06
CA ASP A 55 -1.20 -6.20 -6.84
C ASP A 55 -1.00 -4.98 -5.90
N PRO A 56 -1.98 -4.04 -5.83
CA PRO A 56 -1.89 -2.87 -4.97
C PRO A 56 -1.79 -3.20 -3.48
N VAL A 57 -2.43 -4.28 -3.03
CA VAL A 57 -2.40 -4.71 -1.62
C VAL A 57 -1.00 -5.21 -1.27
N PHE A 58 -0.41 -6.05 -2.13
CA PHE A 58 0.95 -6.51 -1.95
C PHE A 58 1.96 -5.35 -2.00
N ARG A 59 1.75 -4.36 -2.88
CA ARG A 59 2.57 -3.14 -2.91
C ARG A 59 2.52 -2.36 -1.60
N ARG A 60 1.33 -2.18 -1.03
CA ARG A 60 1.17 -1.51 0.27
C ARG A 60 1.94 -2.26 1.36
N ARG A 61 1.72 -3.57 1.47
CA ARG A 61 2.42 -4.41 2.46
C ARG A 61 3.93 -4.44 2.26
N TRP A 62 4.39 -4.37 1.02
CA TRP A 62 5.82 -4.24 0.71
C TRP A 62 6.39 -2.94 1.27
N SER A 63 5.70 -1.82 1.07
CA SER A 63 6.13 -0.53 1.62
C SER A 63 6.13 -0.54 3.15
N GLU A 64 5.14 -1.20 3.78
CA GLU A 64 5.09 -1.40 5.24
C GLU A 64 6.26 -2.24 5.74
N ALA A 65 6.56 -3.36 5.09
CA ALA A 65 7.69 -4.20 5.43
C ALA A 65 9.03 -3.44 5.31
N LEU A 66 9.21 -2.65 4.24
CA LEU A 66 10.40 -1.81 4.15
C LEU A 66 10.48 -0.83 5.30
N LEU A 67 9.40 -0.11 5.63
CA LEU A 67 9.39 0.84 6.75
C LEU A 67 9.87 0.19 8.05
N GLU A 68 9.35 -1.00 8.38
CA GLU A 68 9.77 -1.78 9.55
C GLU A 68 11.28 -2.14 9.48
N GLY A 69 11.78 -2.56 8.33
CA GLY A 69 13.21 -2.85 8.16
C GLY A 69 14.11 -1.63 8.30
N TYR A 70 13.62 -0.43 7.95
CA TYR A 70 14.31 0.82 8.20
C TYR A 70 14.30 1.20 9.69
N GLU A 71 13.23 0.91 10.42
CA GLU A 71 13.16 1.09 11.88
C GLU A 71 14.16 0.15 12.59
N HIS A 72 14.27 -1.11 12.15
CA HIS A 72 15.29 -2.03 12.65
C HIS A 72 16.72 -1.52 12.40
N LEU A 73 17.00 -1.01 11.20
CA LEU A 73 18.31 -0.43 10.88
C LEU A 73 18.62 0.81 11.74
N GLU A 74 17.61 1.64 12.02
CA GLU A 74 17.74 2.80 12.90
C GLU A 74 18.11 2.37 14.32
N LEU A 75 17.42 1.36 14.88
CA LEU A 75 17.72 0.83 16.20
C LEU A 75 19.14 0.22 16.28
N GLU A 76 19.54 -0.58 15.30
CA GLU A 76 20.90 -1.13 15.23
C GLU A 76 21.96 -0.02 15.15
N THR A 77 21.70 1.01 14.33
CA THR A 77 22.61 2.16 14.20
C THR A 77 22.72 2.92 15.53
N LEU A 78 21.61 3.11 16.24
CA LEU A 78 21.59 3.76 17.56
C LEU A 78 22.34 2.95 18.62
N GLU A 79 22.18 1.63 18.63
CA GLU A 79 22.91 0.75 19.54
C GLU A 79 24.42 0.88 19.33
N ARG A 80 24.88 0.75 18.07
CA ARG A 80 26.29 0.87 17.70
C ARG A 80 26.87 2.26 18.00
N LEU A 81 26.08 3.32 17.87
CA LEU A 81 26.48 4.68 18.24
C LEU A 81 26.61 4.87 19.75
N ARG A 82 25.76 4.21 20.56
CA ARG A 82 25.76 4.33 22.02
C ARG A 82 26.84 3.50 22.68
N PHE A 83 27.07 2.28 22.18
CA PHE A 83 27.91 1.27 22.84
C PHE A 83 29.16 0.90 22.06
N GLY A 84 29.32 1.43 20.84
CA GLY A 84 30.39 1.03 19.92
C GLY A 84 30.04 -0.23 19.13
N THR A 85 30.97 -0.67 18.28
CA THR A 85 30.84 -1.91 17.50
C THR A 85 31.61 -3.04 18.17
N PRO A 86 31.03 -4.24 18.35
CA PRO A 86 31.73 -5.37 18.95
C PRO A 86 33.02 -5.74 18.19
N PRO A 87 34.09 -6.16 18.89
CA PRO A 87 35.30 -6.65 18.24
C PRO A 87 35.01 -7.86 17.33
N GLY A 88 35.57 -7.85 16.11
CA GLY A 88 35.41 -8.94 15.14
C GLY A 88 34.10 -8.92 14.34
N ASP A 89 33.20 -7.96 14.61
CA ASP A 89 32.02 -7.76 13.77
C ASP A 89 32.41 -7.24 12.38
N ARG A 90 31.56 -7.51 11.37
CA ARG A 90 31.77 -6.97 10.03
C ARG A 90 31.69 -5.45 10.08
N LYS A 91 32.46 -4.80 9.21
CA LYS A 91 32.45 -3.34 9.08
C LYS A 91 31.01 -2.84 8.86
N PHE A 92 30.51 -2.05 9.81
CA PHE A 92 29.24 -1.35 9.71
C PHE A 92 29.50 0.11 9.36
N ASP A 93 29.11 0.53 8.16
CA ASP A 93 29.29 1.91 7.71
C ASP A 93 28.17 2.81 8.23
N ILE A 94 28.39 3.38 9.42
CA ILE A 94 27.46 4.30 10.10
C ILE A 94 27.11 5.50 9.22
N ALA A 95 28.08 6.06 8.48
CA ALA A 95 27.84 7.23 7.64
C ALA A 95 26.91 6.91 6.46
N SER A 96 27.06 5.73 5.86
CA SER A 96 26.14 5.25 4.83
C SER A 96 24.76 4.91 5.40
N ALA A 97 24.68 4.29 6.59
CA ALA A 97 23.42 4.00 7.27
C ALA A 97 22.62 5.29 7.55
N LEU A 98 23.24 6.31 8.15
CA LEU A 98 22.59 7.60 8.44
C LEU A 98 22.09 8.31 7.17
N ARG A 99 22.87 8.30 6.09
CA ARG A 99 22.44 8.86 4.78
C ARG A 99 21.23 8.12 4.22
N LEU A 100 21.22 6.79 4.32
CA LEU A 100 20.13 5.95 3.86
C LEU A 100 18.84 6.18 4.67
N LEU A 101 18.96 6.26 6.00
CA LEU A 101 17.84 6.57 6.91
C LEU A 101 17.24 7.96 6.62
N ALA A 102 18.08 8.98 6.41
CA ALA A 102 17.63 10.32 6.06
C ALA A 102 16.87 10.33 4.73
N ALA A 103 17.43 9.73 3.68
CA ALA A 103 16.78 9.64 2.37
C ALA A 103 15.44 8.89 2.44
N HIS A 104 15.37 7.81 3.24
CA HIS A 104 14.14 7.05 3.44
C HIS A 104 13.07 7.87 4.17
N ARG A 105 13.41 8.60 5.24
CA ARG A 105 12.47 9.46 5.95
C ARG A 105 11.81 10.48 5.02
N GLU A 106 12.59 11.08 4.12
CA GLU A 106 12.04 11.99 3.12
C GLU A 106 11.15 11.28 2.09
N ALA A 107 11.58 10.12 1.59
CA ALA A 107 10.81 9.33 0.63
C ALA A 107 9.47 8.86 1.23
N ALA A 108 9.49 8.36 2.47
CA ALA A 108 8.30 7.94 3.21
C ALA A 108 7.35 9.11 3.47
N ALA A 109 7.87 10.30 3.81
CA ALA A 109 7.08 11.52 3.96
C ALA A 109 6.41 11.93 2.63
N ARG A 110 7.15 11.90 1.51
CA ARG A 110 6.63 12.19 0.17
C ARG A 110 5.54 11.20 -0.24
N GLU A 111 5.73 9.91 0.01
CA GLU A 111 4.73 8.88 -0.32
C GLU A 111 3.48 9.00 0.55
N LYS A 112 3.62 9.23 1.86
CA LYS A 112 2.49 9.49 2.76
C LYS A 112 1.67 10.71 2.31
N ALA A 113 2.34 11.77 1.86
CA ALA A 113 1.68 12.95 1.30
C ALA A 113 0.97 12.68 -0.05
N ARG A 114 1.53 11.82 -0.91
CA ARG A 114 0.86 11.37 -2.14
C ARG A 114 -0.38 10.52 -1.84
N GLN A 115 -0.25 9.58 -0.91
CA GLN A 115 -1.33 8.68 -0.54
C GLN A 115 -2.51 9.43 0.08
N SER A 116 -2.24 10.38 1.00
CA SER A 116 -3.30 11.20 1.60
C SER A 116 -4.07 12.04 0.57
N LYS A 117 -3.38 12.60 -0.44
CA LYS A 117 -4.02 13.29 -1.57
C LYS A 117 -4.91 12.35 -2.39
N ARG A 118 -4.44 11.13 -2.65
CA ARG A 118 -5.21 10.12 -3.40
C ARG A 118 -6.47 9.71 -2.64
N ASP A 119 -6.36 9.42 -1.35
CA ASP A 119 -7.49 9.02 -0.52
C ASP A 119 -8.54 10.12 -0.44
N ARG A 120 -8.11 11.38 -0.31
CA ARG A 120 -9.00 12.55 -0.38
C ARG A 120 -9.73 12.64 -1.72
N ALA A 121 -9.03 12.42 -2.85
CA ALA A 121 -9.66 12.45 -4.17
C ALA A 121 -10.70 11.33 -4.34
N VAL A 122 -10.44 10.14 -3.82
CA VAL A 122 -11.39 9.02 -3.82
C VAL A 122 -12.64 9.36 -2.99
N VAL A 123 -12.45 9.91 -1.79
CA VAL A 123 -13.57 10.33 -0.93
C VAL A 123 -14.42 11.40 -1.62
N LEU A 124 -13.78 12.43 -2.19
CA LEU A 124 -14.47 13.48 -2.95
C LEU A 124 -15.26 12.92 -4.13
N ALA A 125 -14.66 12.03 -4.92
CA ALA A 125 -15.37 11.39 -6.04
C ALA A 125 -16.60 10.61 -5.57
N SER A 126 -16.51 9.91 -4.43
CA SER A 126 -17.67 9.20 -3.86
C SER A 126 -18.77 10.16 -3.40
N LEU A 127 -18.40 11.30 -2.81
CA LEU A 127 -19.33 12.32 -2.34
C LEU A 127 -20.05 12.97 -3.52
N THR A 128 -19.31 13.36 -4.56
CA THR A 128 -19.88 13.92 -5.79
C THR A 128 -20.88 12.95 -6.42
N LYS A 129 -20.50 11.68 -6.57
CA LYS A 129 -21.41 10.64 -7.09
C LYS A 129 -22.67 10.48 -6.23
N LYS A 130 -22.54 10.55 -4.90
CA LYS A 130 -23.69 10.46 -3.99
C LYS A 130 -24.63 11.66 -4.13
N LEU A 131 -24.08 12.88 -4.24
CA LEU A 131 -24.87 14.09 -4.46
C LEU A 131 -25.62 14.05 -5.79
N GLU A 132 -24.99 13.54 -6.85
CA GLU A 132 -25.62 13.35 -8.16
C GLU A 132 -26.81 12.38 -8.09
N MET A 133 -26.61 11.21 -7.47
CA MET A 133 -27.72 10.26 -7.24
C MET A 133 -28.86 10.87 -6.40
N MET A 134 -28.55 11.73 -5.42
CA MET A 134 -29.59 12.40 -4.63
C MET A 134 -30.37 13.42 -5.45
N ARG A 135 -29.70 14.15 -6.37
CA ARG A 135 -30.35 15.07 -7.30
C ARG A 135 -31.25 14.32 -8.28
N GLU A 136 -30.77 13.23 -8.87
CA GLU A 136 -31.56 12.38 -9.77
C GLU A 136 -32.82 11.84 -9.07
N ARG A 137 -32.68 11.33 -7.84
CA ARG A 137 -33.82 10.86 -7.04
C ARG A 137 -34.84 11.97 -6.76
N LYS A 138 -34.37 13.18 -6.47
CA LYS A 138 -35.25 14.33 -6.22
C LYS A 138 -36.04 14.69 -7.48
N VAL A 139 -35.37 14.78 -8.63
CA VAL A 139 -36.02 15.05 -9.92
C VAL A 139 -37.04 13.97 -10.25
N ALA A 140 -36.67 12.69 -10.13
CA ALA A 140 -37.59 11.58 -10.38
C ALA A 140 -38.82 11.61 -9.45
N ALA A 141 -38.64 11.95 -8.17
CA ALA A 141 -39.75 12.09 -7.23
C ALA A 141 -40.67 13.28 -7.58
N GLU A 142 -40.09 14.42 -7.97
CA GLU A 142 -40.84 15.60 -8.42
C GLU A 142 -41.62 15.32 -9.72
N GLU A 143 -41.04 14.57 -10.66
CA GLU A 143 -41.71 14.13 -11.88
C GLU A 143 -42.86 13.15 -11.58
N MET A 144 -42.66 12.18 -10.69
CA MET A 144 -43.73 11.26 -10.26
C MET A 144 -44.90 12.02 -9.64
N LEU A 145 -44.64 12.95 -8.72
CA LEU A 145 -45.68 13.77 -8.08
C LEU A 145 -46.41 14.69 -9.06
N ARG A 146 -45.72 15.18 -10.10
CA ARG A 146 -46.32 15.96 -11.19
C ARG A 146 -47.22 15.10 -12.07
N ASN A 147 -46.82 13.87 -12.37
CA ASN A 147 -47.56 12.96 -13.25
C ASN A 147 -48.78 12.33 -12.56
N GLU A 148 -48.74 12.14 -11.23
CA GLU A 148 -49.88 11.72 -10.40
C GLU A 148 -50.91 12.84 -10.13
N GLY A 149 -50.67 14.06 -10.63
CA GLY A 149 -51.64 15.17 -10.60
C GLY A 149 -51.78 15.90 -9.26
N VAL A 150 -50.85 15.72 -8.31
CA VAL A 150 -50.99 16.19 -6.92
C VAL A 150 -50.42 17.60 -6.67
N ILE A 151 -49.63 18.18 -7.60
CA ILE A 151 -48.99 19.49 -7.38
C ILE A 151 -49.54 20.56 -8.34
N ARG A 152 -50.44 21.43 -7.85
CA ARG A 152 -50.59 22.80 -8.38
C ARG A 152 -49.54 23.69 -7.71
N LEU A 153 -48.56 24.15 -8.48
CA LEU A 153 -47.73 25.28 -8.04
C LEU A 153 -48.56 26.55 -8.24
N GLU A 154 -49.07 27.13 -7.16
CA GLU A 154 -49.68 28.46 -7.20
C GLU A 154 -48.57 29.51 -7.25
N ASP A 155 -48.40 30.11 -8.43
CA ASP A 155 -47.62 31.33 -8.59
C ASP A 155 -48.36 32.47 -7.89
N HIS A 156 -47.99 32.77 -6.65
CA HIS A 156 -48.38 34.01 -6.00
C HIS A 156 -47.60 35.18 -6.63
N ALA A 157 -48.14 35.70 -7.74
CA ALA A 157 -47.84 37.03 -8.23
C ALA A 157 -48.35 38.06 -7.21
N ALA A 158 -47.42 38.70 -6.50
CA ALA A 158 -47.69 39.84 -5.63
C ALA A 158 -48.17 41.04 -6.48
N LYS A 159 -49.35 41.55 -6.13
CA LYS A 159 -49.88 42.84 -6.56
C LYS A 159 -49.15 44.00 -5.88
#